data_AF-A0A2T5NQY7-F1
#
_entry.id   AF-A0A2T5NQY7-F1
#
_cell.length_a   1.000
_cell.length_b   1.000
_cell.length_c   1.000
_cell.angle_alpha   90.00
_cell.angle_beta   90.00
_cell.angle_gamma   90.00
#
_symmetry.space_group_name_H-M   'P 1'
#
loop_
_entity.id
_entity.type
_entity.pdbx_description
1 polymer ?
#
loop_
_entity_poly.entity_id
_entity_poly.type
_entity_poly.pdbx_seq_one_letter_code
_entity_poly.pdbx_strand_id
1 'polypeptide(L)' 'MSLEDVRSQFEQEGVTVTEWAHAHGFRREDVYAVLNGRTKGRHGASHRIAIALGLKQAEKTSKLKTAS' A
#
# COMPACT_ATOMS: atom_id res chain seq x y z
N MET A 1 -6.20 8.74 -6.36
CA MET A 1 -5.50 7.65 -7.08
C MET A 1 -6.38 6.42 -7.01
N SER A 2 -6.73 5.84 -8.16
CA SER A 2 -7.50 4.60 -8.27
C SER A 2 -6.58 3.38 -8.36
N LEU A 3 -7.15 2.17 -8.27
CA LEU A 3 -6.39 0.92 -8.47
C LEU A 3 -5.86 0.78 -9.91
N GLU A 4 -6.55 1.38 -10.87
CA GLU A 4 -6.18 1.41 -12.28
C GLU A 4 -4.97 2.32 -12.50
N ASP A 5 -4.92 3.47 -11.82
CA ASP A 5 -3.76 4.37 -11.84
C ASP A 5 -2.49 3.67 -11.32
N VAL A 6 -2.62 2.87 -10.26
CA VAL A 6 -1.49 2.10 -9.69
C VAL A 6 -0.97 1.07 -10.69
N ARG A 7 -1.86 0.40 -11.43
CA ARG A 7 -1.45 -0.54 -12.49
C ARG A 7 -0.70 0.18 -13.60
N SER A 8 -1.23 1.32 -14.05
CA SER A 8 -0.56 2.12 -15.08
C SER A 8 0.80 2.64 -14.61
N GLN A 9 0.95 2.99 -13.33
CA GLN A 9 2.23 3.38 -12.76
C GLN A 9 3.26 2.24 -12.83
N PHE A 10 2.88 1.02 -12.49
CA PHE A 10 3.75 -0.15 -12.67
C PHE A 10 4.17 -0.37 -14.13
N GLU A 11 3.24 -0.19 -15.07
CA GLU A 11 3.54 -0.29 -16.51
C GLU A 11 4.49 0.82 -16.99
N GLN A 12 4.29 2.06 -16.51
CA GLN A 12 5.13 3.22 -16.87
C GLN A 12 6.54 3.11 -16.29
N GLU A 13 6.68 2.63 -15.05
CA GLU A 13 7.98 2.42 -14.43
C GLU A 13 8.66 1.12 -14.92
N GLY A 14 7.92 0.24 -15.60
CA GLY A 14 8.43 -1.05 -16.08
C GLY A 14 8.72 -2.03 -14.95
N VAL A 15 8.06 -1.88 -13.80
CA VAL A 15 8.32 -2.66 -12.58
C VAL A 15 7.14 -3.58 -12.31
N THR A 16 7.39 -4.85 -12.03
CA THR A 16 6.31 -5.76 -11.64
C THR A 16 5.85 -5.52 -10.21
N VAL A 17 4.60 -5.88 -9.90
CA VAL A 17 4.06 -5.88 -8.53
C VAL A 17 4.96 -6.66 -7.56
N THR A 18 5.59 -7.73 -8.03
CA THR A 18 6.48 -8.57 -7.20
C THR A 18 7.79 -7.85 -6.90
N GLU A 19 8.41 -7.22 -7.89
CA GLU A 19 9.64 -6.43 -7.70
C GLU A 19 9.38 -5.23 -6.81
N TRP A 20 8.30 -4.49 -7.05
CA TRP A 20 7.91 -3.37 -6.20
C TRP A 20 7.67 -3.81 -4.75
N ALA A 21 6.97 -4.94 -4.56
CA ALA A 21 6.73 -5.49 -3.23
C ALA A 21 8.05 -5.84 -2.54
N HIS A 22 8.97 -6.50 -3.24
CA HIS A 22 10.29 -6.84 -2.70
C HIS A 22 11.10 -5.59 -2.35
N ALA A 23 11.12 -4.59 -3.23
CA ALA A 23 11.82 -3.32 -3.00
C ALA A 23 11.29 -2.55 -1.78
N HIS A 24 9.99 -2.66 -1.49
CA HIS A 24 9.34 -2.03 -0.34
C HIS A 24 9.25 -2.92 0.90
N GLY A 25 9.75 -4.16 0.85
CA GLY A 25 9.72 -5.11 1.97
C GLY A 25 8.33 -5.69 2.26
N PHE A 26 7.44 -5.71 1.28
CA PHE A 26 6.11 -6.31 1.36
C PHE A 26 6.07 -7.68 0.70
N ARG A 27 5.13 -8.52 1.13
CA ARG A 27 4.83 -9.77 0.43
C ARG A 27 3.95 -9.48 -0.78
N ARG A 28 4.26 -10.09 -1.93
CA ARG A 28 3.45 -9.95 -3.15
C ARG A 28 1.96 -10.24 -2.92
N GLU A 29 1.65 -11.23 -2.07
CA GLU A 29 0.28 -11.62 -1.72
C GLU A 29 -0.50 -10.48 -1.04
N ASP A 30 0.15 -9.72 -0.16
CA ASP A 30 -0.46 -8.58 0.52
C ASP A 30 -0.72 -7.44 -0.47
N VAL A 31 0.19 -7.22 -1.42
CA VAL A 31 0.03 -6.19 -2.46
C VAL A 31 -1.12 -6.55 -3.39
N TYR A 32 -1.19 -7.79 -3.86
CA TYR A 32 -2.33 -8.27 -4.65
C TYR A 32 -3.65 -8.26 -3.87
N ALA A 33 -3.64 -8.51 -2.56
CA ALA A 33 -4.84 -8.40 -1.72
C ALA A 33 -5.38 -6.97 -1.64
N VAL A 34 -4.48 -5.96 -1.60
CA VAL A 34 -4.85 -4.54 -1.66
C VAL A 34 -5.36 -4.17 -3.06
N LEU A 35 -4.64 -4.57 -4.12
CA LEU A 35 -5.04 -4.29 -5.50
C LEU A 35 -6.36 -4.95 -5.90
N ASN A 36 -6.70 -6.10 -5.31
CA ASN A 36 -7.98 -6.78 -5.53
C ASN A 36 -9.09 -6.30 -4.57
N GLY A 37 -8.83 -5.33 -3.69
CA GLY A 37 -9.80 -4.83 -2.73
C GLY A 37 -10.26 -5.84 -1.67
N ARG A 38 -9.54 -6.97 -1.53
CA ARG A 38 -9.94 -8.10 -0.66
C ARG A 38 -9.71 -7.82 0.83
N THR A 39 -8.80 -6.92 1.14
CA THR A 39 -8.51 -6.50 2.53
C THR A 39 -8.95 -5.06 2.76
N LYS A 40 -9.79 -4.82 3.79
CA LYS A 40 -10.29 -3.48 4.16
C LYS A 40 -9.21 -2.45 4.56
N GLY A 41 -7.92 -2.79 4.51
CA GLY A 41 -6.81 -1.86 4.72
C GLY A 41 -6.87 -1.12 6.07
N ARG A 42 -7.53 -1.72 7.08
CA ARG A 42 -7.82 -1.05 8.35
C ARG A 42 -6.59 -0.96 9.24
N HIS A 43 -5.75 -2.00 9.27
CA HIS A 43 -4.49 -2.02 10.03
C HIS A 43 -3.45 -2.94 9.35
N GLY A 44 -2.16 -2.78 9.68
CA GLY A 44 -1.11 -3.74 9.29
C GLY A 44 -0.45 -3.50 7.92
N ALA A 45 -0.07 -4.59 7.24
CA ALA A 45 0.64 -4.55 5.95
C ALA A 45 -0.22 -3.89 4.85
N SER A 46 -1.50 -4.24 4.74
CA SER A 46 -2.42 -3.67 3.74
C SER A 46 -2.57 -2.14 3.86
N HIS A 47 -2.55 -1.59 5.08
CA HIS A 47 -2.60 -0.14 5.30
C HIS A 47 -1.31 0.54 4.83
N ARG A 48 -0.15 -0.03 5.18
CA ARG A 48 1.16 0.48 4.75
C ARG A 48 1.33 0.41 3.23
N ILE A 49 0.85 -0.66 2.61
CA ILE A 49 0.84 -0.83 1.15
C ILE A 49 -0.07 0.21 0.48
N ALA A 50 -1.28 0.43 0.99
CA ALA A 50 -2.19 1.43 0.44
C ALA A 50 -1.62 2.86 0.53
N ILE A 51 -0.85 3.17 1.58
CA ILE A 51 -0.12 4.44 1.69
C ILE A 51 1.04 4.50 0.70
N ALA A 52 1.85 3.45 0.63
CA ALA A 52 3.02 3.38 -0.27
C ALA A 52 2.62 3.47 -1.74
N LEU A 53 1.46 2.93 -2.12
CA LEU A 53 0.87 3.02 -3.47
C LEU A 53 0.13 4.34 -3.73
N GLY A 54 0.09 5.27 -2.77
CA GLY A 54 -0.65 6.54 -2.92
C GLY A 54 -2.18 6.39 -2.99
N LEU A 55 -2.71 5.19 -2.76
CA LEU A 55 -4.15 4.88 -2.75
C LEU A 55 -4.86 5.49 -1.55
N LYS A 56 -4.16 5.64 -0.43
CA LYS A 56 -4.68 6.23 0.79
C LYS A 56 -3.68 7.24 1.35
N GLN A 57 -4.15 8.41 1.75
CA GLN A 57 -3.31 9.32 2.51
C GLN A 57 -2.96 8.67 3.85
N ALA A 58 -1.69 8.76 4.24
CA ALA A 58 -1.27 8.41 5.59
C ALA A 58 -1.99 9.36 6.55
N GLU A 59 -3.15 8.94 7.05
CA GLU A 59 -3.74 9.61 8.18
C GLU A 59 -2.72 9.42 9.30
N LYS A 60 -2.02 10.51 9.66
CA LYS A 60 -1.06 10.50 10.76
C LYS A 60 -1.85 10.13 12.01
N THR A 61 -1.99 8.84 12.29
CA THR A 61 -2.33 8.37 13.62
C THR A 61 -1.08 8.59 14.47
N SER A 62 -0.87 9.86 14.77
CA SER A 62 -0.11 10.35 15.90
C SER A 62 -0.75 9.66 17.10
N LYS A 63 -0.21 8.51 17.50
CA LYS A 63 -0.31 8.10 18.90
C LYS A 63 0.42 9.18 19.68
N LEU A 64 -0.27 10.26 20.01
CA LEU A 64 0.14 11.11 21.10
C LEU A 64 -0.15 10.31 22.37
N LYS A 65 0.81 9.44 22.73
CA LYS A 65 1.06 9.13 24.12
C LYS A 65 1.52 10.44 24.75
N THR A 66 0.64 11.07 25.50
CA THR A 66 1.04 11.87 26.67
C THR A 66 0.13 11.42 27.79
N ALA A 67 0.59 10.41 28.52
CA ALA A 67 0.32 10.37 29.94
C ALA A 67 0.95 11.63 30.53
N SER A 68 0.14 12.44 31.22
CA SER A 68 0.58 13.23 32.36
C SER A 68 -0.61 13.69 33.18
#